data_AF-A0A6P1ESU2-F1
#
_entry.id   AF-A0A6P1ESU2-F1
#
_cell.length_a   1.000
_cell.length_b   1.000
_cell.length_c   1.000
_cell.angle_alpha   90.00
_cell.angle_beta   90.00
_cell.angle_gamma   90.00
#
_symmetry.space_group_name_H-M   'P 1'
#
loop_
_entity.id
_entity.type
_entity.pdbx_description
1 polymer ?
#
loop_
_entity_poly.entity_id
_entity_poly.type
_entity_poly.pdbx_seq_one_letter_code
_entity_poly.pdbx_strand_id
1 'polypeptide(L)'
;MAAQLTRAHGVDWYSRTDLLDDETLTLIAQAWRTGRLARLAAAPDVVQGKLVATLMFGFWVKILGRGGYHGEEPMRERRIYDTLLWKPALRHAFPHAGALDRATVEKTARPVQSLRNRIAHHEHIVWGVPLAGEKRPDGSTVRLSLGDAHGALLDLAGYVATDLRDWLEENSGVGAVLAQCPVTDHSRFLL
;
A
#
# COMPACT_ATOMS: atom_id res chain seq x y z
N MET A 1 1.79 7.00 7.71
CA MET A 1 2.73 5.89 8.00
C MET A 1 4.14 6.38 8.36
N ALA A 2 4.86 7.10 7.50
CA ALA A 2 6.24 7.57 7.77
C ALA A 2 6.45 8.27 9.13
N ALA A 3 5.53 9.16 9.53
CA ALA A 3 5.58 9.83 10.82
C ALA A 3 5.51 8.85 12.01
N GLN A 4 4.73 7.77 11.88
CA GLN A 4 4.61 6.74 12.92
C GLN A 4 5.87 5.87 12.99
N LEU A 5 6.45 5.51 11.84
CA LEU A 5 7.73 4.81 11.79
C LEU A 5 8.85 5.64 12.43
N THR A 6 8.89 6.94 12.15
CA THR A 6 9.84 7.88 12.75
C THR A 6 9.71 7.92 14.27
N ARG A 7 8.46 8.04 14.76
CA ARG A 7 8.17 8.09 16.18
C ARG A 7 8.60 6.82 16.92
N ALA A 8 8.41 5.64 16.31
CA ALA A 8 8.71 4.37 16.94
C ALA A 8 10.17 3.92 16.79
N HIS A 9 10.83 4.26 15.68
CA HIS A 9 12.10 3.64 15.28
C HIS A 9 13.23 4.63 14.96
N GLY A 10 12.97 5.94 14.99
CA GLY A 10 13.93 6.98 14.65
C GLY A 10 13.78 7.52 13.23
N VAL A 11 14.37 8.68 12.95
CA VAL A 11 14.32 9.36 11.63
C VAL A 11 14.95 8.51 10.51
N ASP A 12 15.87 7.63 10.89
CA ASP A 12 16.66 6.73 10.06
C ASP A 12 16.09 5.31 9.97
N TRP A 13 14.80 5.10 10.31
CA TRP A 13 14.14 3.80 10.23
C TRP A 13 14.32 3.09 8.87
N TYR A 14 14.48 3.86 7.79
CA TYR A 14 14.65 3.36 6.42
C TYR A 14 15.99 2.65 6.17
N SER A 15 16.98 2.79 7.06
CA SER A 15 18.27 2.08 7.00
C SER A 15 18.37 0.89 7.95
N ARG A 16 17.31 0.59 8.71
CA ARG A 16 17.35 -0.43 9.76
C ARG A 16 17.12 -1.85 9.22
N THR A 17 18.20 -2.60 9.12
CA THR A 17 18.23 -4.00 8.68
C THR A 17 17.64 -4.97 9.69
N ASP A 18 17.52 -4.57 10.95
CA ASP A 18 16.81 -5.32 12.00
C ASP A 18 15.28 -5.20 11.86
N LEU A 19 14.80 -4.19 11.13
CA LEU A 19 13.37 -3.96 10.90
C LEU A 19 12.89 -4.44 9.53
N LEU A 20 13.67 -4.18 8.48
CA LEU A 20 13.24 -4.28 7.08
C LEU A 20 13.87 -5.49 6.38
N ASP A 21 13.09 -6.14 5.50
CA ASP A 21 13.57 -7.22 4.63
C ASP A 21 14.35 -6.70 3.40
N ASP A 22 15.09 -7.58 2.74
CA ASP A 22 15.97 -7.24 1.62
C ASP A 22 15.22 -6.60 0.44
N GLU A 23 14.02 -7.08 0.14
CA GLU A 23 13.20 -6.52 -0.94
C GLU A 23 12.77 -5.08 -0.61
N THR A 24 12.43 -4.81 0.64
CA THR A 24 12.03 -3.49 1.12
C THR A 24 13.21 -2.53 1.12
N LEU A 25 14.38 -2.98 1.57
CA LEU A 25 15.63 -2.22 1.50
C LEU A 25 16.03 -1.92 0.05
N THR A 26 15.79 -2.85 -0.88
CA THR A 26 16.03 -2.62 -2.32
C THR A 26 15.15 -1.50 -2.87
N LEU A 27 13.86 -1.45 -2.49
CA LEU A 27 12.97 -0.36 -2.90
C LEU A 27 13.41 0.99 -2.33
N ILE A 28 13.89 1.02 -1.08
CA ILE A 28 14.45 2.22 -0.45
C ILE A 28 15.71 2.66 -1.18
N ALA A 29 16.62 1.75 -1.50
CA ALA A 29 17.84 2.05 -2.25
C ALA A 29 17.52 2.58 -3.66
N GLN A 30 16.48 2.06 -4.31
CA GLN A 30 16.00 2.60 -5.58
C GLN A 30 15.45 4.02 -5.43
N ALA A 31 14.58 4.26 -4.44
CA ALA A 31 14.05 5.60 -4.17
C ALA A 31 15.16 6.59 -3.81
N TRP A 32 16.17 6.16 -3.04
CA TRP A 32 17.36 6.93 -2.70
C TRP A 32 18.11 7.43 -3.94
N ARG A 33 18.32 6.53 -4.92
CA ARG A 33 18.95 6.87 -6.21
C ARG A 33 18.07 7.79 -7.04
N THR A 34 16.78 7.47 -7.19
CA THR A 34 15.83 8.26 -8.00
C THR A 34 15.71 9.69 -7.47
N GLY A 35 15.58 9.87 -6.16
CA GLY A 35 15.48 11.19 -5.53
C GLY A 35 16.84 11.91 -5.39
N ARG A 36 17.93 11.29 -5.85
CA ARG A 36 19.32 11.81 -5.76
C ARG A 36 19.69 12.23 -4.33
N LEU A 37 19.31 11.42 -3.35
CA LEU A 37 19.41 11.78 -1.92
C LEU A 37 20.86 11.91 -1.45
N ALA A 38 21.78 11.13 -2.02
CA ALA A 38 23.21 11.23 -1.71
C ALA A 38 23.84 12.60 -2.04
N ARG A 39 23.20 13.42 -2.88
CA ARG A 39 23.68 14.76 -3.25
C ARG A 39 23.07 15.86 -2.39
N LEU A 40 22.18 15.52 -1.47
CA LEU A 40 21.45 16.48 -0.66
C LEU A 40 22.26 16.81 0.60
N ALA A 41 22.82 18.01 0.66
CA ALA A 41 23.37 18.56 1.89
C ALA A 41 22.23 19.23 2.69
N ALA A 42 21.48 18.42 3.44
CA ALA A 42 20.37 18.89 4.26
C ALA A 42 20.28 18.12 5.59
N ALA A 43 19.49 18.64 6.52
CA ALA A 43 19.22 17.99 7.79
C ALA A 43 18.53 16.61 7.59
N PRO A 44 18.71 15.65 8.52
CA PRO A 44 18.21 14.27 8.36
C PRO A 44 16.69 14.16 8.11
N ASP A 45 15.90 15.04 8.73
CA ASP A 45 14.45 15.13 8.55
C ASP A 45 14.07 15.59 7.13
N VAL A 46 14.83 16.52 6.55
CA VAL A 46 14.65 16.95 5.16
C VAL A 46 15.00 15.82 4.18
N VAL A 47 16.09 15.10 4.43
CA VAL A 47 16.50 13.93 3.65
C VAL A 47 15.40 12.85 3.71
N GLN A 48 14.90 12.56 4.91
CA GLN A 48 13.82 11.61 5.13
C GLN A 48 12.53 12.05 4.40
N GLY A 49 12.13 13.31 4.52
CA GLY A 49 10.96 13.85 3.84
C GLY A 49 11.05 13.67 2.32
N LYS A 50 12.24 13.93 1.74
CA LYS A 50 12.49 13.69 0.31
C LYS A 50 12.42 12.20 -0.05
N LEU A 51 12.93 11.31 0.80
CA LEU A 51 12.82 9.86 0.59
C LEU A 51 11.36 9.45 0.56
N VAL A 52 10.60 9.84 1.59
CA VAL A 52 9.17 9.55 1.75
C VAL A 52 8.37 10.03 0.53
N ALA A 53 8.66 11.23 0.02
CA ALA A 53 8.04 11.77 -1.19
C ALA A 53 8.43 10.99 -2.47
N THR A 54 9.58 10.33 -2.50
CA THR A 54 10.04 9.54 -3.65
C THR A 54 9.49 8.11 -3.64
N LEU A 55 9.08 7.60 -2.48
CA LEU A 55 8.52 6.25 -2.33
C LEU A 55 7.11 6.16 -2.94
N MET A 56 6.94 5.23 -3.87
CA MET A 56 5.64 4.99 -4.51
C MET A 56 4.65 4.32 -3.55
N PHE A 57 3.35 4.47 -3.83
CA PHE A 57 2.28 3.85 -3.03
C PHE A 57 2.49 2.34 -2.76
N GLY A 58 3.02 1.61 -3.75
CA GLY A 58 3.30 0.18 -3.60
C GLY A 58 4.34 -0.17 -2.53
N PHE A 59 5.28 0.73 -2.21
CA PHE A 59 6.18 0.54 -1.07
C PHE A 59 5.39 0.50 0.25
N TRP A 60 4.46 1.44 0.40
CA TRP A 60 3.64 1.54 1.61
C TRP A 60 2.73 0.34 1.78
N VAL A 61 2.16 -0.20 0.69
CA VAL A 61 1.39 -1.44 0.74
C VAL A 61 2.28 -2.65 1.05
N LYS A 62 3.51 -2.69 0.52
CA LYS A 62 4.46 -3.78 0.81
C LYS A 62 4.79 -3.88 2.30
N ILE A 63 5.03 -2.76 2.98
CA ILE A 63 5.37 -2.78 4.42
C ILE A 63 4.17 -3.10 5.33
N LEU A 64 2.94 -3.03 4.80
CA LEU A 64 1.77 -3.61 5.45
C LEU A 64 1.73 -5.14 5.29
N GLY A 65 2.60 -5.74 4.48
CA GLY A 65 2.73 -7.17 4.25
C GLY A 65 3.20 -7.99 5.45
N ARG A 66 3.38 -9.30 5.23
CA ARG A 66 3.90 -10.23 6.26
C ARG A 66 5.37 -10.00 6.61
N GLY A 67 6.09 -9.26 5.76
CA GLY A 67 7.54 -9.12 5.76
C GLY A 67 8.25 -10.35 5.17
N GLY A 68 9.52 -10.16 4.82
CA GLY A 68 10.37 -11.14 4.15
C GLY A 68 11.54 -11.62 5.02
N TYR A 69 12.68 -11.83 4.38
CA TYR A 69 13.93 -12.22 5.03
C TYR A 69 15.00 -11.15 4.80
N HIS A 70 15.97 -11.10 5.71
CA HIS A 70 17.18 -10.30 5.59
C HIS A 70 18.41 -11.18 5.80
N GLY A 71 19.43 -10.95 4.97
CA GLY A 71 20.74 -11.61 5.10
C GLY A 71 20.85 -12.92 4.32
N GLU A 72 22.06 -13.47 4.33
CA GLU A 72 22.42 -14.71 3.63
C GLU A 72 22.54 -15.88 4.60
N GLU A 73 22.40 -17.09 4.09
CA GLU A 73 22.63 -18.31 4.87
C GLU A 73 24.08 -18.35 5.40
N PRO A 74 24.32 -18.75 6.67
CA PRO A 74 23.38 -19.31 7.64
C PRO A 74 22.74 -18.26 8.57
N MET A 75 23.00 -16.97 8.36
CA MET A 75 22.56 -15.85 9.23
C MET A 75 21.21 -15.26 8.78
N ARG A 76 20.50 -15.93 7.88
CA ARG A 76 19.27 -15.44 7.27
C ARG A 76 18.15 -15.40 8.29
N GLU A 77 17.57 -14.22 8.50
CA GLU A 77 16.54 -14.02 9.51
C GLU A 77 15.25 -13.47 8.90
N ARG A 78 14.11 -13.88 9.47
CA ARG A 78 12.81 -13.38 9.04
C ARG A 78 12.49 -12.04 9.69
N ARG A 79 11.98 -11.10 8.90
CA ARG A 79 11.43 -9.83 9.36
C ARG A 79 9.91 -9.93 9.41
N ILE A 80 9.36 -10.08 10.61
CA ILE A 80 7.91 -10.25 10.81
C ILE A 80 7.29 -8.86 11.00
N TYR A 81 6.72 -8.31 9.94
CA TYR A 81 6.21 -6.93 9.97
C TYR A 81 5.03 -6.71 10.91
N ASP A 82 4.30 -7.77 11.30
CA ASP A 82 3.29 -7.65 12.36
C ASP A 82 3.90 -7.17 13.70
N THR A 83 5.03 -7.76 14.10
CA THR A 83 5.70 -7.46 15.37
C THR A 83 6.68 -6.30 15.24
N LEU A 84 7.36 -6.17 14.10
CA LEU A 84 8.41 -5.18 13.90
C LEU A 84 7.86 -3.80 13.49
N LEU A 85 6.79 -3.74 12.69
CA LEU A 85 6.29 -2.49 12.11
C LEU A 85 4.84 -2.18 12.50
N TRP A 86 3.93 -3.16 12.39
CA TRP A 86 2.49 -2.93 12.59
C TRP A 86 2.14 -2.55 14.02
N LYS A 87 2.42 -3.45 14.98
CA LYS A 87 2.13 -3.21 16.40
C LYS A 87 2.87 -2.00 16.96
N PRO A 88 4.17 -1.78 16.67
CA PRO A 88 4.87 -0.62 17.23
C PRO A 88 4.50 0.71 16.59
N ALA A 89 4.16 0.72 15.29
CA ALA A 89 4.07 1.96 14.51
C ALA A 89 2.85 2.03 13.57
N LEU A 90 2.75 1.13 12.58
CA LEU A 90 1.87 1.34 11.43
C LEU A 90 0.38 1.36 11.79
N ARG A 91 -0.06 0.62 12.81
CA ARG A 91 -1.46 0.67 13.28
C ARG A 91 -1.92 2.09 13.64
N HIS A 92 -1.01 2.94 14.12
CA HIS A 92 -1.30 4.33 14.50
C HIS A 92 -1.45 5.26 13.30
N ALA A 93 -1.17 4.79 12.08
CA ALA A 93 -1.52 5.50 10.85
C ALA A 93 -2.97 5.22 10.40
N PHE A 94 -3.66 4.29 11.07
CA PHE A 94 -5.02 3.88 10.76
C PHE A 94 -5.89 3.93 12.03
N PRO A 95 -6.06 5.10 12.66
CA PRO A 95 -6.73 5.21 13.97
C PRO A 95 -8.20 4.77 13.93
N HIS A 96 -8.84 4.76 12.77
CA HIS A 96 -10.23 4.38 12.59
C HIS A 96 -10.40 2.95 12.05
N ALA A 97 -9.31 2.20 11.90
CA ALA A 97 -9.38 0.76 11.58
C ALA A 97 -9.87 -0.09 12.77
N GLY A 98 -10.12 0.49 13.95
CA GLY A 98 -10.62 -0.24 15.12
C GLY A 98 -9.71 -1.40 15.53
N ALA A 99 -10.29 -2.59 15.70
CA ALA A 99 -9.56 -3.82 16.04
C ALA A 99 -9.05 -4.61 14.82
N LEU A 100 -9.07 -4.01 13.62
CA LEU A 100 -8.57 -4.68 12.43
C LEU A 100 -7.09 -5.03 12.56
N ASP A 101 -6.74 -6.21 12.08
CA ASP A 101 -5.36 -6.64 12.02
C ASP A 101 -4.64 -6.04 10.81
N ARG A 102 -3.32 -6.20 10.80
CA ARG A 102 -2.45 -5.80 9.70
C ARG A 102 -2.93 -6.37 8.36
N ALA A 103 -3.34 -7.64 8.35
CA ALA A 103 -3.67 -8.37 7.14
C ALA A 103 -4.96 -7.83 6.50
N THR A 104 -5.94 -7.38 7.29
CA THR A 104 -7.13 -6.73 6.75
C THR A 104 -6.77 -5.41 6.09
N VAL A 105 -6.00 -4.53 6.74
CA VAL A 105 -5.59 -3.25 6.15
C VAL A 105 -4.75 -3.45 4.89
N GLU A 106 -3.83 -4.41 4.91
CA GLU A 106 -3.08 -4.83 3.73
C GLU A 106 -4.00 -5.32 2.59
N LYS A 107 -4.96 -6.18 2.91
CA LYS A 107 -5.92 -6.74 1.95
C LYS A 107 -6.76 -5.64 1.31
N THR A 108 -7.19 -4.64 2.07
CA THR A 108 -7.93 -3.48 1.54
C THR A 108 -7.04 -2.58 0.68
N ALA A 109 -5.76 -2.41 1.03
CA ALA A 109 -4.84 -1.56 0.28
C ALA A 109 -4.36 -2.15 -1.07
N ARG A 110 -4.34 -3.48 -1.20
CA ARG A 110 -3.89 -4.19 -2.42
C ARG A 110 -4.73 -3.84 -3.66
N PRO A 111 -6.08 -3.91 -3.64
CA PRO A 111 -6.91 -3.46 -4.76
C PRO A 111 -6.66 -1.99 -5.15
N VAL A 112 -6.50 -1.09 -4.17
CA VAL A 112 -6.22 0.33 -4.42
C VAL A 112 -4.89 0.50 -5.15
N GLN A 113 -3.86 -0.25 -4.77
CA GLN A 113 -2.57 -0.27 -5.45
C GLN A 113 -2.70 -0.76 -6.89
N SER A 114 -3.40 -1.89 -7.11
CA SER A 114 -3.62 -2.44 -8.45
C SER A 114 -4.37 -1.45 -9.34
N LEU A 115 -5.46 -0.85 -8.85
CA LEU A 115 -6.25 0.13 -9.58
C LEU A 115 -5.40 1.34 -9.98
N ARG A 116 -4.69 1.95 -9.02
CA ARG A 116 -3.82 3.11 -9.28
C ARG A 116 -2.74 2.80 -10.30
N ASN A 117 -2.13 1.63 -10.23
CA ASN A 117 -1.08 1.23 -11.16
C ASN A 117 -1.62 1.06 -12.58
N ARG A 118 -2.77 0.42 -12.75
CA ARG A 118 -3.41 0.29 -14.08
C ARG A 118 -3.74 1.64 -14.68
N ILE A 119 -4.34 2.54 -13.90
CA ILE A 119 -4.63 3.91 -14.35
C ILE A 119 -3.35 4.61 -14.79
N ALA A 120 -2.28 4.54 -13.98
CA ALA A 120 -0.99 5.16 -14.31
C ALA A 120 -0.32 4.55 -15.57
N HIS A 121 -0.56 3.28 -15.84
CA HIS A 121 -0.11 2.59 -17.05
C HIS A 121 -1.07 2.72 -18.24
N HIS A 122 -2.17 3.47 -18.10
CA HIS A 122 -3.23 3.60 -19.09
C HIS A 122 -3.82 2.24 -19.53
N GLU A 123 -3.85 1.27 -18.62
CA GLU A 123 -4.47 -0.02 -18.86
C GLU A 123 -5.99 0.03 -18.65
N HIS A 124 -6.73 -0.80 -19.38
CA HIS A 124 -8.19 -0.88 -19.23
C HIS A 124 -8.57 -1.34 -17.81
N ILE A 125 -9.63 -0.74 -17.26
CA ILE A 125 -10.18 -1.12 -15.95
C ILE A 125 -11.66 -1.53 -16.01
N VAL A 126 -12.30 -1.37 -17.17
CA VAL A 126 -13.74 -1.66 -17.41
C VAL A 126 -14.09 -3.13 -17.14
N TRP A 127 -13.13 -4.04 -17.31
CA TRP A 127 -13.29 -5.48 -17.04
C TRP A 127 -12.81 -5.87 -15.63
N GLY A 128 -12.83 -4.93 -14.69
CA GLY A 128 -12.36 -5.13 -13.34
C GLY A 128 -10.84 -5.08 -13.16
N VAL A 129 -10.43 -5.09 -11.90
CA VAL A 129 -9.06 -4.92 -11.43
C VAL A 129 -8.50 -6.30 -11.02
N PRO A 130 -7.47 -6.82 -11.69
CA PRO A 130 -6.86 -8.09 -11.30
C PRO A 130 -6.24 -8.00 -9.90
N LEU A 131 -6.50 -9.00 -9.06
CA LEU A 131 -5.88 -9.17 -7.76
C LEU A 131 -4.62 -10.01 -7.93
N ALA A 132 -3.46 -9.38 -7.78
CA ALA A 132 -2.17 -10.03 -7.95
C ALA A 132 -2.00 -11.18 -6.93
N GLY A 133 -1.73 -12.38 -7.44
CA GLY A 133 -1.52 -13.58 -6.63
C GLY A 133 -2.78 -14.38 -6.33
N GLU A 134 -3.97 -13.88 -6.69
CA GLU A 134 -5.23 -14.63 -6.57
C GLU A 134 -5.61 -15.22 -7.93
N LYS A 135 -5.54 -16.55 -8.01
CA LYS A 135 -6.01 -17.31 -9.18
C LYS A 135 -7.22 -18.13 -8.80
N ARG A 136 -8.16 -18.24 -9.72
CA ARG A 136 -9.26 -19.20 -9.64
C ARG A 136 -8.71 -20.63 -9.79
N PRO A 137 -9.50 -21.66 -9.41
CA PRO A 137 -9.12 -23.07 -9.61
C PRO A 137 -8.77 -23.42 -11.06
N ASP A 138 -9.35 -22.71 -12.04
CA ASP A 138 -9.08 -22.86 -13.47
C ASP A 138 -7.83 -22.11 -13.96
N GLY A 139 -7.10 -21.43 -13.06
CA GLY A 139 -5.90 -20.67 -13.35
C GLY A 139 -6.13 -19.25 -13.86
N SER A 140 -7.38 -18.83 -14.07
CA SER A 140 -7.72 -17.46 -14.43
C SER A 140 -7.46 -16.47 -13.28
N THR A 141 -7.26 -15.20 -13.61
CA THR A 141 -6.96 -14.16 -12.62
C THR A 141 -8.25 -13.70 -11.95
N VAL A 142 -8.27 -13.68 -10.62
CA VAL A 142 -9.40 -13.09 -9.87
C VAL A 142 -9.41 -11.59 -10.13
N ARG A 143 -10.57 -11.08 -10.55
CA ARG A 143 -10.79 -9.66 -10.83
C ARG A 143 -11.82 -9.10 -9.86
N LEU A 144 -11.49 -7.97 -9.28
CA LEU A 144 -12.40 -7.17 -8.46
C LEU A 144 -13.22 -6.26 -9.38
N SER A 145 -14.51 -6.09 -9.09
CA SER A 145 -15.33 -5.12 -9.82
C SER A 145 -14.82 -3.69 -9.58
N LEU A 146 -15.22 -2.73 -10.42
CA LEU A 146 -14.87 -1.33 -10.18
C LEU A 146 -15.60 -0.76 -8.96
N GLY A 147 -16.83 -1.21 -8.71
CA GLY A 147 -17.58 -0.88 -7.50
C GLY A 147 -16.83 -1.31 -6.24
N ASP A 148 -16.39 -2.57 -6.19
CA ASP A 148 -15.65 -3.10 -5.04
C ASP A 148 -14.27 -2.46 -4.90
N ALA A 149 -13.57 -2.17 -6.01
CA ALA A 149 -12.28 -1.48 -5.97
C ALA A 149 -12.43 -0.03 -5.44
N HIS A 150 -13.51 0.65 -5.81
CA HIS A 150 -13.87 1.96 -5.27
C HIS A 150 -14.26 1.86 -3.78
N GLY A 151 -15.04 0.86 -3.40
CA GLY A 151 -15.36 0.57 -1.99
C GLY A 151 -14.11 0.36 -1.13
N ALA A 152 -13.14 -0.43 -1.63
CA ALA A 152 -11.86 -0.63 -0.94
C ALA A 152 -11.07 0.69 -0.77
N LEU A 153 -11.16 1.61 -1.73
CA LEU A 153 -10.56 2.94 -1.61
C LEU A 153 -11.22 3.74 -0.49
N LEU A 154 -12.56 3.77 -0.44
CA LEU A 154 -13.31 4.47 0.59
C LEU A 154 -13.07 3.88 1.98
N ASP A 155 -13.00 2.55 2.08
CA ASP A 155 -12.67 1.87 3.34
C ASP A 155 -11.24 2.20 3.79
N LEU A 156 -10.26 2.16 2.89
CA LEU A 156 -8.89 2.51 3.24
C LEU A 156 -8.77 3.98 3.67
N ALA A 157 -9.48 4.89 3.01
CA ALA A 157 -9.57 6.29 3.42
C ALA A 157 -10.20 6.40 4.82
N GLY A 158 -11.30 5.70 5.06
CA GLY A 158 -12.00 5.66 6.33
C GLY A 158 -11.15 5.09 7.48
N TYR A 159 -10.23 4.16 7.21
CA TYR A 159 -9.28 3.67 8.20
C TYR A 159 -8.30 4.76 8.66
N VAL A 160 -7.93 5.68 7.76
CA VAL A 160 -7.01 6.78 8.03
C VAL A 160 -7.74 7.92 8.73
N ALA A 161 -8.87 8.37 8.19
CA ALA A 161 -9.69 9.45 8.72
C ALA A 161 -11.12 9.34 8.18
N THR A 162 -12.13 9.39 9.05
CA THR A 162 -13.54 9.24 8.64
C THR A 162 -14.02 10.44 7.80
N ASP A 163 -13.58 11.64 8.13
CA ASP A 163 -13.87 12.87 7.37
C ASP A 163 -13.29 12.84 5.95
N LEU A 164 -12.14 12.19 5.74
CA LEU A 164 -11.59 11.98 4.40
C LEU A 164 -12.49 11.06 3.57
N ARG A 165 -13.03 9.99 4.17
CA ARG A 165 -13.98 9.11 3.49
C ARG A 165 -15.24 9.88 3.11
N ASP A 166 -15.84 10.60 4.06
CA ASP A 166 -17.07 11.35 3.85
C ASP A 166 -16.86 12.40 2.74
N TRP A 167 -15.74 13.13 2.80
CA TRP A 167 -15.38 14.10 1.78
C TRP A 167 -15.24 13.46 0.39
N LEU A 168 -14.62 12.28 0.29
CA LEU A 168 -14.50 11.55 -0.98
C LEU A 168 -15.87 11.10 -1.50
N GLU A 169 -16.75 10.59 -0.63
CA GLU A 169 -18.10 10.18 -1.02
C GLU A 169 -18.95 11.37 -1.52
N GLU A 170 -18.83 12.54 -0.87
CA GLU A 170 -19.57 13.75 -1.21
C GLU A 170 -19.05 14.46 -2.47
N ASN A 171 -17.73 14.45 -2.70
CA ASN A 171 -17.09 15.28 -3.72
C ASN A 171 -16.62 14.50 -4.95
N SER A 172 -16.60 13.17 -4.91
CA SER A 172 -16.19 12.33 -6.05
C SER A 172 -17.37 11.99 -6.96
N GLY A 173 -17.25 12.30 -8.25
CA GLY A 173 -18.21 11.85 -9.27
C GLY A 173 -18.15 10.35 -9.59
N VAL A 174 -17.16 9.62 -9.05
CA VAL A 174 -16.94 8.20 -9.38
C VAL A 174 -18.14 7.34 -9.01
N GLY A 175 -18.79 7.57 -7.87
CA GLY A 175 -19.98 6.82 -7.47
C GLY A 175 -21.12 6.95 -8.48
N ALA A 176 -21.38 8.17 -8.96
CA ALA A 176 -22.41 8.43 -9.97
C ALA A 176 -22.07 7.80 -11.33
N VAL A 177 -20.81 7.83 -11.74
CA VAL A 177 -20.34 7.19 -12.97
C VAL A 177 -20.48 5.67 -12.90
N LEU A 178 -20.13 5.06 -11.76
CA LEU A 178 -20.29 3.62 -11.54
C LEU A 178 -21.75 3.19 -11.57
N ALA A 179 -22.66 3.98 -10.97
CA ALA A 179 -24.09 3.70 -10.99
C ALA A 179 -24.69 3.71 -12.41
N GLN A 180 -24.07 4.43 -13.35
CA GLN A 180 -24.45 4.48 -14.77
C GLN A 180 -23.64 3.50 -15.64
N CYS A 181 -22.72 2.73 -15.04
CA CYS A 181 -21.86 1.82 -15.78
C CYS A 181 -22.69 0.67 -16.39
N PRO A 182 -22.66 0.48 -17.72
CA PRO A 182 -23.41 -0.60 -18.36
C PRO A 182 -22.81 -1.99 -18.08
N VAL A 183 -21.58 -2.04 -17.55
CA VAL A 183 -20.93 -3.28 -17.11
C VAL A 183 -21.24 -3.48 -15.64
N THR A 184 -22.06 -4.47 -15.33
CA THR A 184 -22.48 -4.79 -13.96
C THR A 184 -21.35 -5.43 -13.15
N ASP A 185 -21.44 -5.35 -11.82
CA ASP A 185 -20.51 -6.00 -10.87
C ASP A 185 -20.56 -7.55 -10.94
N HIS A 186 -21.48 -8.11 -11.74
CA HIS A 186 -21.63 -9.54 -12.01
C HIS A 186 -21.36 -9.89 -13.49
N SER A 187 -20.71 -8.98 -14.22
CA SER A 187 -20.37 -9.19 -15.62
C SER A 187 -19.59 -10.49 -15.83
N ARG A 188 -19.97 -11.27 -16.86
CA ARG A 188 -19.23 -12.47 -17.28
C ARG A 188 -17.77 -12.19 -17.67
N PHE A 189 -17.41 -10.92 -17.86
CA PHE A 189 -16.04 -10.49 -18.14
C PHE A 189 -15.20 -10.28 -16.86
N LEU A 190 -15.80 -10.40 -15.68
CA LEU A 190 -15.10 -10.53 -14.40
C LEU A 190 -14.67 -11.98 -14.13
N LEU A 191 -15.18 -12.96 -14.92
CA LEU A 191 -14.81 -14.38 -14.88
C LEU A 191 -13.47 -14.65 -15.57
#